data_AF-A0A6B2UKM7-F1
#
_entry.id   AF-A0A6B2UKM7-F1
#
_cell.length_a   1.000
_cell.length_b   1.000
_cell.length_c   1.000
_cell.angle_alpha   90.00
_cell.angle_beta   90.00
_cell.angle_gamma   90.00
#
_symmetry.space_group_name_H-M   'P 1'
#
loop_
_entity.id
_entity.type
_entity.pdbx_description
1 polymer ?
#
loop_
_entity_poly.entity_id
_entity_poly.type
_entity_poly.pdbx_seq_one_letter_code
_entity_poly.pdbx_strand_id
1 'polypeptide(L)'
;MSAGPVTLHLNHPVPIPVGHRVEIVEYADTRPEKKRERHGFDGAEPFRHPVVTDLDTGIRWMNHVHASPYGNGGNSFKANAYPLAPRTNGLEIARAWRGSVTACTLVFVEGLSTQHTTLVVAPE
;
A
#
# COMPACT_ATOMS: atom_id res chain seq x y z
N MET A 1 -5.19 17.19 -20.49
CA MET A 1 -6.35 16.87 -19.64
C MET A 1 -5.77 16.30 -18.35
N SER A 2 -5.95 16.98 -17.22
CA SER A 2 -5.56 16.41 -15.92
C SER A 2 -6.37 15.14 -15.71
N ALA A 3 -5.70 14.04 -15.37
CA ALA A 3 -6.40 12.81 -15.02
C ALA A 3 -7.25 13.06 -13.78
N GLY A 4 -8.50 12.58 -13.78
CA GLY A 4 -9.38 12.75 -12.62
C GLY A 4 -8.80 12.12 -11.35
N PRO A 5 -9.33 12.46 -10.16
CA PRO A 5 -8.89 11.89 -8.90
C PRO A 5 -8.90 10.36 -8.92
N VAL A 6 -7.85 9.76 -8.37
CA VAL A 6 -7.70 8.31 -8.26
C VAL A 6 -8.05 7.87 -6.85
N THR A 7 -8.88 6.83 -6.74
CA THR A 7 -9.21 6.20 -5.45
C THR A 7 -8.32 4.97 -5.24
N LEU A 8 -7.61 4.93 -4.11
CA LEU A 8 -6.77 3.82 -3.69
C LEU A 8 -7.41 3.13 -2.49
N HIS A 9 -7.55 1.81 -2.58
CA HIS A 9 -7.98 0.96 -1.47
C HIS A 9 -6.76 0.22 -0.90
N LEU A 10 -6.45 0.49 0.35
CA LEU A 10 -5.31 -0.06 1.08
C LEU A 10 -5.83 -0.95 2.20
N ASN A 11 -5.22 -2.10 2.38
CA ASN A 11 -5.55 -3.07 3.43
C ASN A 11 -4.69 -2.90 4.70
N HIS A 12 -4.19 -1.69 4.91
CA HIS A 12 -3.42 -1.28 6.07
C HIS A 12 -3.76 0.18 6.41
N PRO A 13 -3.56 0.62 7.67
CA PRO A 13 -3.88 1.97 8.08
C PRO A 13 -2.86 2.97 7.52
N VAL A 14 -3.34 4.01 6.84
CA VAL A 14 -2.53 5.06 6.21
C VAL A 14 -3.15 6.43 6.51
N PRO A 15 -2.97 6.97 7.72
CA PRO A 15 -3.55 8.24 8.17
C PRO A 15 -2.83 9.45 7.57
N ILE A 16 -2.87 9.63 6.25
CA ILE A 16 -2.25 10.78 5.58
C ILE A 16 -3.24 11.96 5.57
N PRO A 17 -2.86 13.15 6.08
CA PRO A 17 -3.73 14.32 6.06
C PRO A 17 -4.11 14.80 4.66
N VAL A 18 -5.30 15.40 4.53
CA VAL A 18 -5.72 16.08 3.30
C VAL A 18 -4.77 17.25 3.00
N GLY A 19 -4.43 17.41 1.73
CA GLY A 19 -3.48 18.40 1.24
C GLY A 19 -2.04 17.87 1.14
N HIS A 20 -1.71 16.77 1.83
CA HIS A 20 -0.36 16.23 1.76
C HIS A 20 -0.02 15.72 0.36
N ARG A 21 1.23 15.92 -0.03
CA ARG A 21 1.78 15.37 -1.27
C ARG A 21 2.20 13.93 -1.08
N VAL A 22 1.83 13.08 -2.04
CA VAL A 22 2.15 11.66 -2.00
C VAL A 22 2.80 11.20 -3.29
N GLU A 23 3.72 10.25 -3.18
CA GLU A 23 4.18 9.43 -4.29
C GLU A 23 3.57 8.04 -4.18
N ILE A 24 2.92 7.61 -5.26
CA ILE A 24 2.27 6.31 -5.38
C ILE A 24 3.13 5.45 -6.30
N VAL A 25 3.52 4.28 -5.80
CA VAL A 25 4.31 3.30 -6.56
C VAL A 25 3.52 2.02 -6.67
N GLU A 26 3.16 1.68 -7.91
CA GLU A 26 2.46 0.47 -8.29
C GLU A 26 3.46 -0.53 -8.88
N TYR A 27 3.60 -1.69 -8.25
CA TYR A 27 4.47 -2.76 -8.73
C TYR A 27 3.74 -3.66 -9.72
N ALA A 28 4.46 -4.12 -10.75
CA ALA A 28 3.94 -5.12 -11.67
C ALA A 28 3.75 -6.45 -10.92
N ASP A 29 2.65 -7.14 -11.19
CA ASP A 29 2.48 -8.50 -10.70
C ASP A 29 3.31 -9.47 -11.54
N THR A 30 4.54 -9.75 -11.10
CA THR A 30 5.47 -10.67 -11.77
C THR A 30 5.34 -12.12 -11.28
N ARG A 31 4.33 -12.45 -10.46
CA ARG A 31 4.16 -13.82 -9.93
C ARG A 31 3.81 -14.80 -11.06
N PRO A 32 4.37 -16.05 -11.04
CA PRO A 32 3.95 -17.11 -11.95
C PRO A 32 2.45 -17.42 -11.82
N GLU A 33 1.79 -17.74 -12.93
CA GLU A 33 0.35 -18.03 -12.99
C GLU A 33 -0.11 -19.08 -11.97
N LYS A 34 0.66 -20.17 -11.81
CA LYS A 34 0.43 -21.21 -10.79
C LYS A 34 0.34 -20.66 -9.35
N LYS A 35 1.03 -19.56 -9.02
CA LYS A 35 0.91 -18.89 -7.71
C LYS A 35 -0.33 -18.00 -7.63
N ARG A 36 -0.80 -17.44 -8.74
CA ARG A 36 -2.05 -16.66 -8.78
C ARG A 36 -3.26 -17.57 -8.53
N GLU A 37 -3.28 -18.75 -9.14
CA GLU A 37 -4.37 -19.73 -9.03
C GLU A 37 -4.45 -20.43 -7.66
N ARG A 38 -3.30 -20.69 -7.01
CA ARG A 38 -3.24 -21.50 -5.77
C ARG A 38 -3.80 -20.77 -4.53
N HIS A 39 -3.97 -19.46 -4.59
CA HIS A 39 -4.42 -18.62 -3.48
C HIS A 39 -5.86 -18.12 -3.71
N GLY A 40 -6.77 -19.06 -3.99
CA GLY A 40 -8.14 -18.91 -4.51
C GLY A 40 -9.13 -17.92 -3.88
N PHE A 41 -8.73 -17.04 -2.96
CA PHE A 41 -9.53 -15.90 -2.51
C PHE A 41 -8.77 -14.55 -2.49
N ASP A 42 -7.48 -14.52 -2.10
CA ASP A 42 -6.69 -13.28 -1.95
C ASP A 42 -5.51 -13.14 -2.94
N GLY A 43 -5.16 -14.21 -3.67
CA GLY A 43 -4.02 -14.21 -4.60
C GLY A 43 -4.39 -14.25 -6.07
N ALA A 44 -5.69 -14.33 -6.40
CA ALA A 44 -6.20 -14.25 -7.76
C ALA A 44 -6.16 -12.83 -8.32
N GLU A 45 -6.22 -11.80 -7.46
CA GLU A 45 -6.06 -10.42 -7.89
C GLU A 45 -4.58 -10.07 -8.11
N PRO A 46 -4.26 -9.29 -9.15
CA PRO A 46 -2.92 -8.77 -9.33
C PRO A 46 -2.46 -8.06 -8.06
N PHE A 47 -1.15 -8.09 -7.75
CA PHE A 47 -0.58 -7.39 -6.61
C PHE A 47 -0.79 -5.86 -6.76
N ARG A 48 -1.99 -5.38 -6.38
CA ARG A 48 -2.45 -3.99 -6.50
C ARG A 48 -2.32 -3.24 -5.18
N HIS A 49 -1.39 -3.62 -4.32
CA HIS A 49 -1.11 -2.86 -3.10
C HIS A 49 -0.07 -1.78 -3.44
N PRO A 50 -0.50 -0.56 -3.81
CA PRO A 50 0.46 0.50 -4.04
C PRO A 50 1.19 0.79 -2.73
N VAL A 51 2.45 1.16 -2.88
CA VAL A 51 3.17 1.82 -1.81
C VAL A 51 2.85 3.29 -1.87
N VAL A 52 2.52 3.87 -0.71
CA VAL A 52 2.23 5.29 -0.58
C VAL A 52 3.33 5.94 0.25
N THR A 53 4.07 6.88 -0.32
CA THR A 53 5.03 7.71 0.42
C THR A 53 4.44 9.08 0.63
N ASP A 54 4.21 9.49 1.88
CA ASP A 54 3.88 10.86 2.24
C ASP A 54 5.17 11.70 2.14
N LEU A 55 5.21 12.59 1.15
CA LEU A 55 6.38 13.41 0.84
C LEU A 55 6.56 14.57 1.83
N ASP A 56 5.49 14.97 2.52
CA ASP A 56 5.54 16.09 3.45
C ASP A 56 6.03 15.64 4.83
N THR A 57 5.76 14.39 5.23
CA THR A 57 6.26 13.80 6.48
C THR A 57 7.46 12.87 6.29
N GLY A 58 7.71 12.40 5.07
CA GLY A 58 8.74 11.40 4.80
C GLY A 58 8.38 10.01 5.35
N ILE A 59 7.09 9.71 5.54
CA ILE A 59 6.63 8.40 6.00
C ILE A 59 6.19 7.56 4.81
N ARG A 60 6.72 6.33 4.71
CA ARG A 60 6.34 5.36 3.69
C ARG A 60 5.42 4.28 4.27
N TRP A 61 4.28 4.12 3.63
CA TRP A 61 3.24 3.15 3.95
C TRP A 61 3.24 2.01 2.91
N MET A 62 3.26 0.77 3.40
CA MET A 62 3.12 -0.41 2.56
C MET A 62 2.50 -1.55 3.36
N ASN A 63 1.87 -2.48 2.65
CA ASN A 63 1.37 -3.70 3.28
C ASN A 63 2.55 -4.55 3.77
N HIS A 64 2.53 -4.96 5.04
CA HIS A 64 3.50 -5.88 5.62
C HIS A 64 3.01 -7.31 5.38
N VAL A 65 3.73 -8.12 4.60
CA VAL A 65 3.41 -9.53 4.37
C VAL A 65 4.68 -10.34 4.72
N HIS A 66 4.75 -11.25 5.71
CA HIS A 66 3.76 -12.03 6.46
C HIS A 66 3.92 -11.89 7.99
N ALA A 67 2.79 -11.87 8.73
CA ALA A 67 2.70 -12.39 10.09
C ALA A 67 1.81 -13.65 10.06
N SER A 68 2.26 -14.76 10.66
CA SER A 68 1.49 -16.01 10.76
C SER A 68 0.49 -15.96 11.93
N PRO A 69 -0.38 -16.97 12.15
CA PRO A 69 -1.30 -17.02 13.29
C PRO A 69 -0.62 -16.99 14.68
N TYR A 70 0.71 -17.12 14.75
CA TYR A 70 1.54 -16.87 15.95
C TYR A 70 2.18 -15.45 15.90
N GLY A 71 1.41 -14.50 15.37
CA GLY A 71 1.86 -13.33 14.61
C GLY A 71 2.43 -12.16 15.41
N ASN A 72 3.61 -12.36 15.97
CA ASN A 72 4.76 -11.50 15.68
C ASN A 72 6.07 -12.29 15.88
N GLY A 73 6.06 -13.63 15.71
CA GLY A 73 7.25 -14.47 15.87
C GLY A 73 8.04 -14.25 17.18
N GLY A 74 7.39 -13.79 18.26
CA GLY A 74 8.07 -13.41 19.50
C GLY A 74 9.14 -12.32 19.34
N ASN A 75 9.21 -11.63 18.20
CA ASN A 75 10.17 -10.57 18.00
C ASN A 75 9.67 -9.30 18.67
N SER A 76 10.54 -8.70 19.49
CA SER A 76 10.35 -7.33 19.96
C SER A 76 10.05 -6.43 18.78
N PHE A 77 9.08 -5.52 18.95
CA PHE A 77 8.77 -4.52 17.94
C PHE A 77 10.07 -3.84 17.50
N LYS A 78 10.43 -4.02 16.22
CA LYS A 78 11.53 -3.32 15.59
C LYS A 78 10.93 -2.51 14.46
N ALA A 79 11.06 -1.19 14.56
CA ALA A 79 10.68 -0.30 13.47
C ALA A 79 11.49 -0.70 12.24
N ASN A 80 10.80 -1.17 11.20
CA ASN A 80 11.44 -1.42 9.91
C ASN A 80 11.75 -0.06 9.28
N ALA A 81 13.03 0.20 9.01
CA ALA A 81 13.44 1.35 8.22
C ALA A 81 13.08 1.06 6.75
N TYR A 82 11.87 1.44 6.33
CA TYR A 82 11.51 1.38 4.93
C TYR A 82 12.19 2.54 4.19
N PRO A 83 12.97 2.27 3.12
CA PRO A 83 13.58 3.34 2.35
C PRO A 83 12.49 4.18 1.69
N LEU A 84 12.71 5.48 1.56
CA LEU A 84 11.79 6.38 0.84
C LEU A 84 11.73 6.05 -0.66
N ALA A 85 12.83 5.55 -1.22
CA ALA A 85 12.90 5.15 -2.61
C ALA A 85 12.17 3.81 -2.85
N PRO A 86 11.51 3.63 -4.01
CA PRO A 86 10.97 2.34 -4.43
C PRO A 86 12.00 1.22 -4.28
N ARG A 87 11.55 0.04 -3.81
CA ARG A 87 12.35 -1.17 -3.95
C ARG A 87 12.45 -1.50 -5.43
N THR A 88 13.66 -1.64 -5.95
CA THR A 88 13.93 -1.99 -7.36
C THR A 88 14.50 -3.40 -7.51
N ASN A 89 15.08 -3.96 -6.45
CA ASN A 89 15.59 -5.33 -6.46
C ASN A 89 14.43 -6.33 -6.26
N GLY A 90 14.18 -7.15 -7.27
CA GLY A 90 13.17 -8.22 -7.23
C GLY A 90 11.71 -7.76 -7.36
N LEU A 91 11.44 -6.47 -7.55
CA LEU A 91 10.12 -5.91 -7.82
C LEU A 91 10.18 -4.92 -8.99
N GLU A 92 9.45 -5.21 -10.05
CA GLU A 92 9.34 -4.33 -11.22
C GLU A 92 8.27 -3.26 -10.98
N ILE A 93 8.59 -2.00 -11.26
CA ILE A 93 7.63 -0.89 -11.12
C ILE A 93 6.80 -0.81 -12.40
N ALA A 94 5.49 -1.02 -12.29
CA ALA A 94 4.56 -0.83 -13.39
C ALA A 94 4.30 0.67 -13.63
N ARG A 95 4.16 1.42 -12.53
CA ARG A 95 3.88 2.86 -12.57
C ARG A 95 4.33 3.53 -11.29
N ALA A 96 4.82 4.76 -11.40
CA ALA A 96 4.99 5.68 -10.28
C ALA A 96 4.41 7.04 -10.65
N TRP A 97 3.68 7.68 -9.73
CA TRP A 97 3.06 8.98 -9.97
C TRP A 97 2.88 9.76 -8.66
N ARG A 98 2.67 11.06 -8.78
CA ARG A 98 2.50 11.97 -7.64
C ARG A 98 1.16 12.63 -7.66
N GLY A 99 0.70 13.03 -6.49
CA GLY A 99 -0.56 13.70 -6.31
C GLY A 99 -0.72 14.29 -4.93
N SER A 100 -1.83 14.97 -4.71
CA SER A 100 -2.23 15.49 -3.41
C SER A 100 -3.43 14.72 -2.88
N VAL A 101 -3.40 14.40 -1.59
CA VAL A 101 -4.53 13.75 -0.90
C VAL A 101 -5.70 14.72 -0.82
N THR A 102 -6.85 14.33 -1.37
CA THR A 102 -8.09 15.11 -1.30
C THR A 102 -9.09 14.53 -0.31
N ALA A 103 -9.00 13.24 -0.02
CA ALA A 103 -9.75 12.59 1.06
C ALA A 103 -8.99 11.37 1.60
N CYS A 104 -9.09 11.12 2.90
CA CYS A 104 -8.57 9.92 3.55
C CYS A 104 -9.61 9.40 4.53
N THR A 105 -10.03 8.14 4.37
CA THR A 105 -10.95 7.45 5.28
C THR A 105 -10.28 6.19 5.80
N LEU A 106 -10.25 6.06 7.13
CA LEU A 106 -9.80 4.84 7.81
C LEU A 106 -11.02 4.07 8.28
N VAL A 107 -11.08 2.78 7.96
CA VAL A 107 -12.16 1.89 8.38
C VAL A 107 -11.59 0.86 9.34
N PHE A 108 -12.07 0.92 10.58
CA PHE A 108 -11.79 -0.05 11.63
C PHE A 108 -13.09 -0.78 11.93
N VAL A 109 -13.12 -2.09 11.69
CA VAL A 109 -14.29 -2.93 11.98
C VAL A 109 -13.99 -3.77 13.20
N GLU A 110 -14.82 -3.65 14.24
CA GLU A 110 -14.72 -4.49 15.43
C GLU A 110 -14.82 -5.97 15.04
N GLY A 111 -13.85 -6.78 15.51
CA GLY A 111 -13.78 -8.20 15.21
C GLY A 111 -13.05 -8.58 13.91
N LEU A 112 -12.65 -7.62 13.06
CA LEU A 112 -11.73 -7.87 11.95
C LEU A 112 -10.30 -7.48 12.32
N SER A 113 -9.34 -8.35 11.99
CA SER A 113 -7.92 -8.13 12.26
C SER A 113 -7.26 -7.12 11.33
N THR A 114 -7.94 -6.73 10.25
CA THR A 114 -7.41 -5.86 9.19
C THR A 114 -8.04 -4.48 9.22
N GLN A 115 -7.18 -3.46 9.24
CA GLN A 115 -7.57 -2.06 9.14
C GLN A 115 -7.44 -1.63 7.68
N HIS A 116 -8.40 -0.88 7.17
CA HIS A 116 -8.44 -0.49 5.77
C HIS A 116 -8.38 1.04 5.62
N THR A 117 -7.72 1.50 4.57
CA THR A 117 -7.72 2.91 4.18
C THR A 117 -8.29 3.06 2.78
N THR A 118 -9.18 4.02 2.60
CA THR A 118 -9.53 4.54 1.27
C THR A 118 -8.93 5.94 1.14
N LEU A 119 -8.06 6.12 0.15
CA LEU A 119 -7.37 7.37 -0.12
C LEU A 119 -7.79 7.90 -1.50
N VAL A 120 -8.23 9.15 -1.57
CA VAL A 120 -8.48 9.84 -2.84
C VAL A 120 -7.33 10.80 -3.09
N VAL A 121 -6.72 10.70 -4.26
CA VAL A 121 -5.54 11.48 -4.64
C VAL A 121 -5.80 12.16 -5.98
N ALA A 122 -5.61 13.47 -6.03
CA ALA A 122 -5.59 14.22 -7.28
C ALA A 122 -4.19 14.16 -7.88
N PRO A 123 -4.00 13.59 -9.09
CA PRO A 123 -2.69 13.55 -9.73
C PRO A 123 -2.13 14.94 -10.03
N GLU A 124 -0.81 15.10 -9.86
CA GLU A 124 -0.05 16.29 -10.30
C GLU A 124 0.03 16.38 -11.84
#